data_AF-A0A959BSA4-F1
#
_entry.id   AF-A0A959BSA4-F1
#
_cell.length_a   1.000
_cell.length_b   1.000
_cell.length_c   1.000
_cell.angle_alpha   90.00
_cell.angle_beta   90.00
_cell.angle_gamma   90.00
#
_symmetry.space_group_name_H-M   'P 1'
#
loop_
_entity.id
_entity.type
_entity.pdbx_description
1 polymer ?
#
loop_
_entity_poly.entity_id
_entity_poly.type
_entity_poly.pdbx_seq_one_letter_code
_entity_poly.pdbx_strand_id
1 'polypeptide(L)'
;MKKAILFFFSVSLVALIARCSRNSDPVDINVEQEIIAEMEAQKIPSVVACVVKGDAMVWEGAFGHADVSAAKPATSSTLYSIESISKLFISVSVLQLWEKGKLELDADINQYLPFAVRNPNFPEQEITPRMLLTHTSSLAWPKAEDRLPDFEYFFIPEEVPLISEWLPEYILPAG
;
A
#
# COMPACT_ATOMS: atom_id res chain seq x y z
N MET A 1 -9.61 57.68 63.75
CA MET A 1 -11.07 57.66 63.95
C MET A 1 -11.69 56.65 63.00
N LYS A 2 -12.43 55.68 63.55
CA LYS A 2 -13.60 54.92 63.04
C LYS A 2 -13.69 54.68 61.51
N LYS A 3 -13.44 53.44 61.06
CA LYS A 3 -14.42 52.37 60.71
C LYS A 3 -15.13 52.57 59.36
N ALA A 4 -14.93 51.64 58.41
CA ALA A 4 -16.01 50.87 57.79
C ALA A 4 -15.45 49.73 56.91
N ILE A 5 -16.01 48.54 57.11
CA ILE A 5 -15.77 47.28 56.42
C ILE A 5 -16.65 47.25 55.17
N LEU A 6 -16.16 46.69 54.06
CA LEU A 6 -17.02 46.06 53.05
C LEU A 6 -16.30 44.85 52.45
N PHE A 7 -16.79 43.68 52.84
CA PHE A 7 -16.50 42.38 52.25
C PHE A 7 -17.40 42.23 51.01
N PHE A 8 -16.85 41.85 49.86
CA PHE A 8 -17.62 41.25 48.77
C PHE A 8 -16.92 39.96 48.30
N PHE A 9 -17.61 38.84 48.57
CA PHE A 9 -17.69 37.62 47.77
C PHE A 9 -17.57 37.93 46.26
N SER A 10 -17.10 37.09 45.33
CA SER A 10 -16.81 35.66 45.26
C SER A 10 -16.34 35.38 43.82
N VAL A 11 -15.49 34.35 43.66
CA VAL A 11 -15.50 33.37 42.56
C VAL A 11 -15.83 33.86 41.14
N SER A 12 -14.84 33.80 40.23
CA SER A 12 -14.95 33.02 38.98
C SER A 12 -13.64 33.04 38.20
N LEU A 13 -12.79 32.06 38.49
CA LEU A 13 -11.90 31.46 37.51
C LEU A 13 -12.79 30.65 36.57
N VAL A 14 -13.29 31.25 35.49
CA VAL A 14 -14.08 30.55 34.47
C VAL A 14 -13.54 30.89 33.08
N ALA A 15 -12.87 29.89 32.50
CA ALA A 15 -12.79 29.59 31.08
C ALA A 15 -12.37 30.71 30.11
N LEU A 16 -11.06 30.96 30.04
CA LEU A 16 -10.43 31.45 28.82
C LEU A 16 -9.91 30.26 27.97
N ILE A 17 -10.80 29.31 27.65
CA ILE A 17 -10.60 28.37 26.54
C ILE A 17 -11.49 28.85 25.41
N ALA A 18 -11.14 30.02 24.87
CA ALA A 18 -11.78 30.53 23.67
C ALA A 18 -11.27 29.72 22.47
N ARG A 19 -12.02 28.64 22.19
CA ARG A 19 -12.37 28.17 20.84
C ARG A 19 -11.28 28.35 19.78
N CYS A 20 -10.35 27.40 19.74
CA CYS A 20 -9.88 26.90 18.47
C CYS A 20 -10.94 25.91 17.96
N SER A 21 -12.08 26.43 17.49
CA SER A 21 -12.97 25.65 16.63
C SER A 21 -12.24 25.55 15.29
N ARG A 22 -11.49 24.47 15.10
CA ARG A 22 -11.27 23.97 13.74
C ARG A 22 -12.66 23.54 13.27
N ASN A 23 -13.35 24.42 12.53
CA ASN A 23 -14.28 23.96 11.52
C ASN A 23 -13.45 23.15 10.53
N SER A 24 -13.23 21.86 10.81
CA SER A 24 -13.39 20.91 9.74
C SER A 24 -14.90 20.86 9.56
N ASP A 25 -15.42 21.59 8.59
CA ASP A 25 -16.76 21.27 8.09
C ASP A 25 -16.77 19.75 7.93
N PRO A 26 -17.69 19.01 8.59
CA PRO A 26 -17.76 17.59 8.39
C PRO A 26 -18.04 17.41 6.91
N VAL A 27 -17.08 16.85 6.19
CA VAL A 27 -17.33 16.27 4.89
C VAL A 27 -18.35 15.17 5.18
N ASP A 28 -19.63 15.49 5.01
CA ASP A 28 -20.78 14.59 5.21
C ASP A 28 -20.87 13.64 4.01
N ILE A 29 -19.75 13.01 3.67
CA ILE A 29 -19.74 11.87 2.77
C ILE A 29 -20.12 10.69 3.65
N ASN A 30 -21.32 10.15 3.42
CA ASN A 30 -21.67 8.86 3.96
C ASN A 30 -20.85 7.79 3.23
N VAL A 31 -19.63 7.55 3.72
CA VAL A 31 -18.64 6.63 3.13
C VAL A 31 -19.26 5.25 2.89
N GLU A 32 -20.17 4.80 3.75
CA GLU A 32 -20.87 3.52 3.58
C GLU A 32 -21.77 3.52 2.35
N GLN A 33 -22.56 4.58 2.13
CA GLN A 33 -23.46 4.68 0.98
C GLN A 33 -22.70 4.68 -0.34
N GLU A 34 -21.58 5.41 -0.41
CA GLU A 34 -20.74 5.44 -1.61
C GLU A 34 -20.07 4.08 -1.87
N ILE A 35 -19.57 3.41 -0.83
CA ILE A 35 -19.00 2.05 -0.96
C ILE A 35 -20.07 1.09 -1.47
N ILE A 36 -21.27 1.09 -0.88
CA ILE A 36 -22.35 0.19 -1.29
C ILE A 36 -22.77 0.49 -2.74
N ALA A 37 -22.90 1.76 -3.12
CA ALA A 37 -23.25 2.15 -4.49
C ALA A 37 -22.20 1.67 -5.51
N GLU A 38 -20.91 1.83 -5.22
CA GLU A 38 -19.85 1.35 -6.10
C GLU A 38 -19.78 -0.18 -6.15
N MET A 39 -20.00 -0.84 -5.01
CA MET A 39 -20.08 -2.30 -4.96
C MET A 39 -21.20 -2.85 -5.84
N GLU A 40 -22.38 -2.22 -5.82
CA GLU A 40 -23.50 -2.59 -6.68
C GLU A 40 -23.20 -2.31 -8.16
N ALA A 41 -22.65 -1.14 -8.47
CA ALA A 41 -22.34 -0.72 -9.84
C ALA A 41 -21.29 -1.64 -10.50
N GLN A 42 -20.24 -2.00 -9.77
CA GLN A 42 -19.12 -2.81 -10.27
C GLN A 42 -19.28 -4.31 -9.98
N LYS A 43 -20.35 -4.70 -9.29
CA LYS A 43 -20.59 -6.09 -8.84
C LYS A 43 -19.44 -6.61 -7.97
N ILE A 44 -18.90 -5.77 -7.09
CA ILE A 44 -17.83 -6.14 -6.15
C ILE A 44 -18.47 -6.97 -5.02
N PRO A 45 -18.05 -8.23 -4.82
CA PRO A 45 -18.71 -9.12 -3.87
C PRO A 45 -18.43 -8.75 -2.40
N SER A 46 -17.31 -8.09 -2.14
CA SER A 46 -16.89 -7.74 -0.79
C SER A 46 -15.90 -6.58 -0.76
N VAL A 47 -16.05 -5.71 0.24
CA VAL A 47 -15.11 -4.61 0.56
C VAL A 47 -14.90 -4.56 2.06
N VAL A 48 -13.65 -4.40 2.49
CA VAL A 48 -13.29 -3.94 3.84
C VAL A 48 -12.51 -2.65 3.67
N ALA A 49 -12.93 -1.60 4.37
CA ALA A 49 -12.34 -0.27 4.27
C ALA A 49 -12.19 0.36 5.64
N CYS A 50 -11.20 1.24 5.78
CA CYS A 50 -11.03 2.07 6.96
C CYS A 50 -10.56 3.48 6.58
N VAL A 51 -10.79 4.44 7.46
CA VAL A 51 -10.28 5.80 7.34
C VAL A 51 -9.40 6.09 8.55
N VAL A 52 -8.16 6.50 8.29
CA VAL A 52 -7.17 6.84 9.31
C VAL A 52 -6.90 8.33 9.27
N LYS A 53 -6.88 8.99 10.43
CA LYS A 53 -6.59 10.42 10.59
C LYS A 53 -5.55 10.60 11.71
N GLY A 54 -4.33 10.98 11.32
CA GLY A 54 -3.19 10.96 12.24
C GLY A 54 -2.89 9.52 12.65
N ASP A 55 -2.78 9.27 13.95
CA ASP A 55 -2.47 7.95 14.50
C ASP A 55 -3.73 7.15 14.89
N ALA A 56 -4.92 7.64 14.52
CA ALA A 56 -6.19 7.04 14.91
C ALA A 56 -7.01 6.61 13.68
N MET A 57 -7.53 5.39 13.73
CA MET A 57 -8.61 4.95 12.86
C MET A 57 -9.90 5.63 13.30
N VAL A 58 -10.52 6.40 12.41
CA VAL A 58 -11.73 7.18 12.71
C VAL A 58 -13.00 6.53 12.17
N TRP A 59 -12.86 5.54 11.28
CA TRP A 59 -13.96 4.74 10.76
C TRP A 59 -13.42 3.42 10.19
N GLU A 60 -14.22 2.35 10.29
CA GLU A 60 -14.00 1.06 9.64
C GLU A 60 -15.34 0.47 9.20
N GLY A 61 -15.33 -0.29 8.11
CA GLY A 61 -16.52 -0.97 7.59
C GLY A 61 -16.17 -2.23 6.81
N ALA A 62 -17.05 -3.23 6.88
CA ALA A 62 -16.94 -4.47 6.13
C ALA A 62 -18.30 -4.79 5.48
N PHE A 63 -18.28 -5.03 4.18
CA PHE A 63 -19.48 -5.13 3.35
C PHE A 63 -19.41 -6.37 2.45
N GLY A 64 -20.58 -6.94 2.17
CA GLY A 64 -20.75 -8.08 1.27
C GLY A 64 -20.26 -9.41 1.84
N HIS A 65 -19.91 -10.33 0.95
CA HIS A 65 -19.55 -11.71 1.28
C HIS A 65 -18.12 -12.03 0.82
N ALA A 66 -17.25 -12.34 1.77
CA ALA A 66 -15.89 -12.81 1.52
C ALA A 66 -15.86 -14.12 0.71
N ASP A 67 -16.91 -14.93 0.82
CA ASP A 67 -17.18 -16.06 -0.06
C ASP A 67 -18.66 -16.04 -0.45
N VAL A 68 -18.92 -15.74 -1.72
CA VAL A 68 -20.28 -15.66 -2.28
C VAL A 68 -20.95 -17.03 -2.28
N SER A 69 -20.21 -18.10 -2.56
CA SER A 69 -20.76 -19.46 -2.68
C SER A 69 -21.15 -20.04 -1.33
N ALA A 70 -20.34 -19.78 -0.31
CA ALA A 70 -20.58 -20.20 1.06
C ALA A 70 -21.45 -19.20 1.85
N ALA A 71 -21.89 -18.11 1.23
CA ALA A 71 -22.55 -16.98 1.88
C ALA A 71 -21.80 -16.50 3.14
N LYS A 72 -20.46 -16.52 3.10
CA LYS A 72 -19.61 -16.11 4.21
C LYS A 72 -19.53 -14.58 4.24
N PRO A 73 -20.04 -13.91 5.28
CA PRO A 73 -19.98 -12.46 5.35
C PRO A 73 -18.53 -11.97 5.48
N ALA A 74 -18.26 -10.81 4.89
CA ALA A 74 -17.02 -10.08 5.15
C ALA A 74 -16.99 -9.57 6.60
N THR A 75 -15.79 -9.49 7.16
CA THR A 75 -15.50 -8.91 8.47
C THR A 75 -14.25 -8.05 8.38
N SER A 76 -14.00 -7.18 9.36
CA SER A 76 -12.78 -6.36 9.42
C SER A 76 -11.48 -7.19 9.44
N SER A 77 -11.55 -8.49 9.72
CA SER A 77 -10.42 -9.42 9.69
C SER A 77 -10.36 -10.29 8.43
N THR A 78 -11.17 -9.99 7.41
CA THR A 78 -11.13 -10.71 6.13
C THR A 78 -9.83 -10.41 5.41
N LEU A 79 -9.13 -11.47 4.97
CA LEU A 79 -7.89 -11.35 4.21
C LEU A 79 -8.19 -11.33 2.72
N TYR A 80 -7.52 -10.42 2.01
CA TYR A 80 -7.56 -10.28 0.56
C TYR A 80 -6.14 -10.42 -0.01
N SER A 81 -6.01 -10.92 -1.25
CA SER A 81 -4.76 -10.76 -1.98
C SER A 81 -4.55 -9.27 -2.26
N ILE A 82 -3.42 -8.73 -1.82
CA ILE A 82 -3.12 -7.29 -1.94
C ILE A 82 -2.41 -6.98 -3.27
N GLU A 83 -2.05 -8.00 -4.05
CA GLU A 83 -1.44 -7.87 -5.37
C GLU A 83 -0.27 -6.85 -5.38
N SER A 84 -0.30 -5.89 -6.31
CA SER A 84 0.77 -4.90 -6.49
C SER A 84 0.99 -3.98 -5.28
N ILE A 85 0.09 -3.93 -4.29
CA ILE A 85 0.36 -3.26 -3.00
C ILE A 85 1.58 -3.91 -2.31
N SER A 86 1.84 -5.20 -2.56
CA SER A 86 3.02 -5.91 -2.05
C SER A 86 4.34 -5.22 -2.39
N LYS A 87 4.44 -4.52 -3.53
CA LYS A 87 5.65 -3.83 -3.97
C LYS A 87 6.11 -2.76 -2.97
N LEU A 88 5.18 -2.14 -2.23
CA LEU A 88 5.52 -1.16 -1.20
C LEU A 88 6.37 -1.79 -0.09
N PHE A 89 5.95 -2.96 0.40
CA PHE A 89 6.66 -3.69 1.46
C PHE A 89 8.05 -4.15 1.01
N ILE A 90 8.16 -4.65 -0.22
CA ILE A 90 9.44 -5.04 -0.81
C ILE A 90 10.35 -3.82 -0.99
N SER A 91 9.82 -2.70 -1.50
CA SER A 91 10.58 -1.47 -1.69
C SER A 91 11.14 -0.94 -0.36
N VAL A 92 10.31 -0.90 0.69
CA VAL A 92 10.76 -0.51 2.04
C VAL A 92 11.85 -1.46 2.55
N SER A 93 11.70 -2.77 2.33
CA SER A 93 12.71 -3.75 2.74
C SER A 93 14.06 -3.54 2.04
N VAL A 94 14.05 -3.24 0.74
CA VAL A 94 15.26 -2.89 -0.03
C VAL A 94 15.90 -1.62 0.52
N LEU A 95 15.11 -0.58 0.79
CA LEU A 95 15.63 0.68 1.36
C LEU A 95 16.20 0.49 2.77
N GLN A 96 15.59 -0.37 3.61
CA GLN A 96 16.15 -0.73 4.91
C GLN A 96 17.46 -1.51 4.81
N LEU A 97 17.67 -2.32 3.76
CA LEU A 97 18.94 -2.98 3.50
C LEU A 97 20.01 -1.98 3.06
N TRP A 98 19.62 -1.00 2.25
CA TRP A 98 20.48 0.11 1.85
C TRP A 98 20.92 0.97 3.04
N GLU A 99 19.99 1.38 3.91
CA GLU A 99 20.31 2.11 5.14
C GLU A 99 21.28 1.36 6.07
N LYS A 100 21.26 0.02 6.02
CA LYS A 100 22.16 -0.84 6.80
C LYS A 100 23.50 -1.14 6.10
N GLY A 101 23.76 -0.55 4.91
CA GLY A 101 24.95 -0.81 4.11
C GLY A 101 25.06 -2.25 3.61
N LYS A 102 23.94 -2.97 3.49
CA LYS A 102 23.90 -4.36 2.99
C LYS A 102 23.61 -4.45 1.50
N LEU A 103 23.18 -3.35 0.90
CA LEU A 103 22.83 -3.23 -0.51
C LEU A 103 23.14 -1.80 -0.95
N GLU A 104 23.71 -1.63 -2.13
CA GLU A 104 23.96 -0.33 -2.75
C GLU A 104 22.99 -0.12 -3.90
N LEU A 105 22.28 1.01 -3.92
CA LEU A 105 21.20 1.24 -4.89
C LEU A 105 21.69 1.35 -6.34
N ASP A 106 22.95 1.75 -6.51
CA ASP A 106 23.58 1.99 -7.81
C ASP A 106 24.64 0.93 -8.15
N ALA A 107 24.76 -0.12 -7.34
CA ALA A 107 25.57 -1.28 -7.69
C ALA A 107 24.85 -2.16 -8.71
N ASP A 108 25.64 -2.90 -9.48
CA ASP A 108 25.16 -3.98 -10.31
C ASP A 108 24.35 -5.02 -9.50
N ILE A 109 23.12 -5.30 -9.92
CA ILE A 109 22.24 -6.28 -9.27
C ILE A 109 22.85 -7.68 -9.19
N ASN A 110 23.75 -8.03 -10.12
CA ASN A 110 24.42 -9.33 -10.13
C ASN A 110 25.37 -9.54 -8.95
N GLN A 111 25.69 -8.50 -8.19
CA GLN A 111 26.41 -8.64 -6.91
C GLN A 111 25.55 -9.35 -5.84
N TYR A 112 24.23 -9.34 -5.98
CA TYR A 112 23.28 -9.85 -4.99
C TYR A 112 22.55 -11.12 -5.43
N LEU A 113 22.61 -11.47 -6.72
CA LEU A 113 21.86 -12.58 -7.30
C LEU A 113 22.75 -13.80 -7.60
N PRO A 114 22.22 -15.03 -7.46
CA PRO A 114 22.96 -16.25 -7.81
C PRO A 114 22.97 -16.54 -9.33
N PHE A 115 22.42 -15.64 -10.15
CA PHE A 115 22.37 -15.72 -11.61
C PHE A 115 22.54 -14.32 -12.21
N ALA A 116 22.93 -14.28 -13.48
CA ALA A 116 23.16 -13.03 -14.18
C ALA A 116 21.84 -12.45 -14.74
N VAL A 117 21.64 -11.16 -14.51
CA VAL A 117 20.57 -10.34 -15.07
C VAL A 117 21.19 -9.23 -15.89
N ARG A 118 21.01 -9.33 -17.20
CA ARG A 118 21.52 -8.38 -18.19
C ARG A 118 20.56 -8.29 -19.35
N ASN A 119 20.39 -7.08 -19.87
CA ASN A 119 19.72 -6.92 -21.15
C ASN A 119 20.63 -7.45 -22.27
N PRO A 120 20.23 -8.47 -23.05
CA PRO A 120 21.07 -9.03 -24.11
C PRO A 120 21.46 -8.00 -25.19
N ASN A 121 20.66 -6.96 -25.39
CA ASN A 121 20.94 -5.88 -26.35
C ASN A 121 21.83 -4.77 -25.78
N PHE A 122 21.98 -4.73 -24.45
CA PHE A 122 22.83 -3.78 -23.73
C PHE A 122 23.69 -4.50 -22.67
N PRO A 123 24.56 -5.44 -23.08
CA PRO A 123 25.26 -6.34 -22.15
C PRO A 123 26.23 -5.61 -21.20
N GLU A 124 26.73 -4.44 -21.62
CA GLU A 124 27.61 -3.58 -20.82
C GLU A 124 26.86 -2.65 -19.86
N GLN A 125 25.52 -2.58 -19.96
CA GLN A 125 24.71 -1.76 -19.06
C GLN A 125 24.27 -2.59 -17.86
N GLU A 126 24.68 -2.13 -16.68
CA GLU A 126 24.26 -2.71 -15.41
C GLU A 126 22.79 -2.42 -15.14
N ILE A 127 22.07 -3.42 -14.64
CA ILE A 127 20.77 -3.23 -14.01
C ILE A 127 21.03 -3.02 -12.52
N THR A 128 20.50 -1.93 -11.95
CA THR A 128 20.72 -1.59 -10.54
C THR A 128 19.45 -1.79 -9.70
N PRO A 129 19.56 -1.96 -8.37
CA PRO A 129 18.39 -1.95 -7.49
C PRO A 129 17.53 -0.70 -7.64
N ARG A 130 18.14 0.48 -7.87
CA ARG A 130 17.39 1.72 -8.15
C ARG A 130 16.50 1.58 -9.36
N MET A 131 17.02 1.04 -10.46
CA MET A 131 16.24 0.83 -11.68
C MET A 131 15.06 -0.12 -11.46
N LEU A 132 15.24 -1.16 -10.64
CA LEU A 132 14.15 -2.08 -10.27
C LEU A 132 13.06 -1.36 -9.45
N LEU A 133 13.46 -0.55 -8.47
CA LEU A 133 12.53 0.24 -7.64
C LEU A 133 11.78 1.32 -8.44
N THR A 134 12.38 1.83 -9.53
CA THR A 134 11.79 2.89 -10.36
C THR A 134 11.19 2.40 -11.67
N HIS A 135 11.12 1.08 -11.91
CA HIS A 135 10.62 0.50 -13.15
C HIS A 135 11.36 1.00 -14.42
N THR A 136 12.68 1.12 -14.34
CA THR A 136 13.53 1.55 -15.46
C THR A 136 14.66 0.55 -15.77
N SER A 137 14.46 -0.73 -15.43
CA SER A 137 15.47 -1.79 -15.55
C SER A 137 15.39 -2.58 -16.85
N SER A 138 14.63 -2.11 -17.84
CA SER A 138 14.22 -2.86 -19.05
C SER A 138 13.36 -4.11 -18.79
N LEU A 139 13.02 -4.42 -17.54
CA LEU A 139 12.08 -5.51 -17.23
C LEU A 139 10.64 -5.01 -17.40
N ALA A 140 9.86 -5.74 -18.19
CA ALA A 140 8.47 -5.44 -18.43
C ALA A 140 7.60 -6.66 -18.19
N TRP A 141 6.31 -6.40 -17.94
CA TRP A 141 5.30 -7.44 -18.02
C TRP A 141 5.21 -7.91 -19.49
N PRO A 142 5.12 -9.22 -19.75
CA PRO A 142 5.08 -9.76 -21.10
C PRO A 142 3.81 -9.33 -21.79
N LYS A 143 3.84 -9.26 -23.12
CA LYS A 143 2.61 -9.01 -23.88
C LYS A 143 1.76 -10.27 -23.83
N ALA A 144 0.44 -10.08 -23.92
CA ALA A 144 -0.51 -11.20 -23.96
C ALA A 144 -0.21 -12.19 -25.12
N GLU A 145 0.46 -11.71 -26.17
CA GLU A 145 0.92 -12.51 -27.31
C GLU A 145 2.09 -13.46 -26.96
N ASP A 146 2.89 -13.13 -25.94
CA ASP A 146 4.10 -13.85 -25.58
C ASP A 146 3.82 -15.15 -24.82
N ARG A 147 2.54 -15.39 -24.42
CA ARG A 147 2.08 -16.62 -23.74
C ARG A 147 3.01 -17.09 -22.63
N LEU A 148 3.51 -16.15 -21.83
CA LEU A 148 4.24 -16.52 -20.63
C LEU A 148 3.24 -17.12 -19.61
N PRO A 149 3.64 -18.14 -18.85
CA PRO A 149 2.77 -18.96 -18.01
C PRO A 149 2.16 -18.25 -16.76
N ASP A 150 2.11 -16.92 -16.80
CA ASP A 150 2.22 -16.02 -15.64
C ASP A 150 1.02 -15.95 -14.72
N PHE A 151 -0.16 -16.24 -15.25
CA PHE A 151 -1.38 -16.17 -14.43
C PHE A 151 -1.74 -17.53 -13.83
N GLU A 152 -1.30 -18.66 -14.40
CA GLU A 152 -1.59 -19.98 -13.84
C GLU A 152 -0.77 -20.28 -12.59
N TYR A 153 0.49 -19.80 -12.52
CA TYR A 153 1.37 -20.05 -11.38
C TYR A 153 1.02 -19.28 -10.10
N PHE A 154 0.24 -18.22 -10.19
CA PHE A 154 -0.32 -17.56 -9.00
C PHE A 154 -1.25 -18.50 -8.21
N PHE A 155 -1.80 -19.52 -8.88
CA PHE A 155 -2.78 -20.45 -8.33
C PHE A 155 -2.29 -21.91 -8.26
N ILE A 156 -1.13 -22.24 -8.83
CA ILE A 156 -0.54 -23.59 -8.84
C ILE A 156 0.92 -23.53 -8.36
N PRO A 157 1.17 -23.59 -7.03
CA PRO A 157 2.49 -23.39 -6.44
C PRO A 157 3.50 -24.50 -6.75
N GLU A 158 3.04 -25.69 -7.14
CA GLU A 158 3.91 -26.86 -7.31
C GLU A 158 4.78 -26.82 -8.58
N GLU A 159 4.56 -25.88 -9.50
CA GLU A 159 5.23 -25.80 -10.80
C GLU A 159 5.90 -24.45 -11.09
N VAL A 160 6.20 -23.63 -10.08
CA VAL A 160 6.81 -22.32 -10.30
C VAL A 160 8.28 -22.48 -10.74
N PRO A 161 8.65 -22.14 -12.00
CA PRO A 161 10.04 -22.21 -12.45
C PRO A 161 10.92 -21.22 -11.70
N LEU A 162 12.23 -21.49 -11.66
CA LEU A 162 13.18 -20.58 -11.03
C LEU A 162 13.18 -19.23 -11.79
N ILE A 163 13.35 -18.13 -11.06
CA ILE A 163 13.41 -16.78 -11.68
C ILE A 163 14.43 -16.74 -12.82
N SER A 164 15.56 -17.43 -12.68
CA SER A 164 16.60 -17.52 -13.71
C SER A 164 16.14 -18.18 -15.03
N GLU A 165 15.09 -18.99 -15.00
CA GLU A 165 14.60 -19.75 -16.16
C GLU A 165 13.69 -18.90 -17.05
N TRP A 166 12.89 -18.00 -16.46
CA TRP A 166 11.91 -17.20 -17.20
C TRP A 166 12.27 -15.72 -17.32
N LEU A 167 13.03 -15.15 -16.38
CA LEU A 167 13.36 -13.71 -16.39
C LEU A 167 13.92 -13.17 -17.71
N PRO A 168 14.76 -13.90 -18.49
CA PRO A 168 15.23 -13.42 -19.79
C PRO A 168 14.13 -13.07 -20.79
N GLU A 169 12.94 -13.68 -20.66
CA GLU A 169 11.79 -13.46 -21.55
C GLU A 169 11.08 -12.12 -21.27
N TYR A 170 11.40 -11.46 -20.15
CA TYR A 170 10.76 -10.23 -19.67
C TYR A 170 11.60 -8.98 -19.95
N ILE A 171 12.75 -9.14 -20.59
CA ILE A 171 13.65 -8.05 -20.91
C ILE A 171 13.23 -7.42 -22.23
N LEU A 172 12.91 -6.13 -22.20
CA LEU A 172 12.58 -5.36 -23.40
C LEU A 172 13.83 -5.17 -24.29
N PRO A 173 13.73 -5.50 -25.59
CA PRO A 173 14.86 -5.33 -26.50
C PRO A 173 15.32 -3.88 -26.69
N ALA A 174 14.42 -2.92 -26.45
CA ALA A 174 14.67 -1.49 -26.64
C ALA A 174 15.31 -0.78 -25.43
N GLY A 175 15.43 -1.47 -24.29
CA GLY A 175 15.79 -0.86 -23.00
C GLY A 175 14.58 -0.31 -22.26
#